data_AF-A0A6V7JQK6-F1
#
_entry.id   AF-A0A6V7JQK6-F1
#
_cell.length_a   1.000
_cell.length_b   1.000
_cell.length_c   1.000
_cell.angle_alpha   90.00
_cell.angle_beta   90.00
_cell.angle_gamma   90.00
#
_symmetry.space_group_name_H-M   'P 1'
#
loop_
_entity.id
_entity.type
_entity.pdbx_description
1 polymer ?
#
loop_
_entity_poly.entity_id
_entity_poly.type
_entity_poly.pdbx_seq_one_letter_code
_entity_poly.pdbx_strand_id
1 'polypeptide(L)'
;CDVTIWEKTTPIPHAELVSKIRGMDGLFCLLTDKINEEVLASAGPQLKTVATMSVGYDHFDLKALKSRNIHLGYTPGVLTDATSELAVALLLATSRRIIESAQALR
;
A
#
# COMPACT_ATOMS: atom_id res chain seq x y z
N CYS A 1 -14.88 16.13 8.47
CA CYS A 1 -14.12 14.88 8.49
C CYS A 1 -12.72 15.26 8.94
N ASP A 2 -12.26 14.75 10.08
CA ASP A 2 -10.93 15.03 10.58
C ASP A 2 -9.95 14.04 9.93
N VAL A 3 -8.93 14.56 9.25
CA VAL A 3 -7.97 13.75 8.49
C VAL A 3 -6.57 14.12 8.95
N THR A 4 -5.79 13.12 9.34
CA THR A 4 -4.36 13.27 9.59
C THR A 4 -3.59 12.68 8.42
N ILE A 5 -2.77 13.50 7.77
CA ILE A 5 -1.98 13.10 6.59
C ILE A 5 -0.51 13.02 6.96
N TRP A 6 0.17 12.01 6.42
CA TRP A 6 1.62 11.96 6.42
C TRP A 6 2.15 12.78 5.24
N GLU A 7 2.60 14.01 5.51
CA GLU A 7 2.98 15.01 4.48
C GLU A 7 4.30 14.72 3.74
N LYS A 8 5.03 13.66 4.11
CA LYS A 8 6.31 13.32 3.49
C LYS A 8 6.11 12.31 2.37
N THR A 9 6.97 12.40 1.35
CA THR A 9 7.02 11.43 0.24
C THR A 9 7.68 10.12 0.62
N THR A 10 8.38 10.07 1.76
CA THR A 10 8.97 8.84 2.30
C THR A 10 7.94 8.01 3.03
N PRO A 11 8.07 6.67 3.10
CA PRO A 11 7.20 5.84 3.92
C PRO A 11 7.14 6.31 5.38
N ILE A 12 5.97 6.18 6.01
CA ILE A 12 5.82 6.50 7.43
C ILE A 12 6.61 5.48 8.27
N PRO A 13 7.46 5.91 9.22
CA PRO A 13 8.11 4.98 10.13
C PRO A 13 7.07 4.23 10.98
N HIS A 14 7.30 2.95 11.22
CA HIS A 14 6.36 2.09 11.95
C HIS A 14 5.94 2.67 13.32
N ALA A 15 6.89 3.21 14.09
CA ALA A 15 6.62 3.81 15.40
C ALA A 15 5.69 5.05 15.30
N GLU A 16 5.86 5.85 14.25
CA GLU A 16 4.99 7.01 13.99
C GLU A 16 3.59 6.57 13.59
N LEU A 17 3.47 5.52 12.75
CA LEU A 17 2.18 4.94 12.37
C LEU A 17 1.42 4.44 13.61
N VAL A 18 2.07 3.66 14.48
CA VAL A 18 1.51 3.15 15.73
C VAL A 18 1.06 4.28 16.67
N SER A 19 1.79 5.40 16.71
CA SER A 19 1.44 6.56 17.50
C SER A 19 0.22 7.29 16.94
N LYS A 20 0.21 7.55 15.63
CA LYS A 20 -0.78 8.40 14.95
C LYS A 20 -2.12 7.71 14.68
N ILE A 21 -2.15 6.38 14.58
CA ILE A 21 -3.39 5.64 14.30
C ILE A 21 -4.34 5.59 15.51
N ARG A 22 -3.84 5.88 16.72
CA ARG A 22 -4.62 5.84 17.97
C ARG A 22 -5.85 6.73 17.87
N GLY A 23 -7.02 6.16 18.15
CA GLY A 23 -8.28 6.92 18.15
C GLY A 23 -8.89 7.15 16.76
N MET A 24 -8.28 6.66 15.67
CA MET A 24 -8.82 6.82 14.32
C MET A 24 -9.95 5.82 14.01
N ASP A 25 -10.96 6.26 13.26
CA ASP A 25 -12.05 5.40 12.74
C ASP A 25 -11.66 4.64 11.46
N GLY A 26 -10.66 5.14 10.73
CA GLY A 26 -10.22 4.57 9.46
C GLY A 26 -8.75 4.81 9.15
N LEU A 27 -8.16 3.92 8.36
CA LEU A 27 -6.80 4.04 7.84
C LEU A 27 -6.80 3.94 6.32
N PHE A 28 -6.14 4.88 5.65
CA PHE A 28 -5.82 4.77 4.22
C PHE A 28 -4.29 4.73 4.07
N CYS A 29 -3.76 3.65 3.50
CA CYS A 29 -2.33 3.39 3.44
C CYS A 29 -1.86 2.98 2.03
N LEU A 30 -0.54 2.84 1.89
CA LEU A 30 0.10 2.39 0.66
C LEU A 30 0.65 0.96 0.82
N LEU A 31 1.01 0.35 -0.31
CA LEU A 31 1.55 -1.03 -0.36
C LEU A 31 2.83 -1.23 0.49
N THR A 32 3.54 -0.15 0.81
CA THR A 32 4.77 -0.18 1.60
C THR A 32 4.52 -0.23 3.11
N ASP A 33 3.30 0.06 3.55
CA ASP A 33 2.96 0.16 4.97
C ASP A 33 2.54 -1.22 5.48
N LYS A 34 3.28 -1.75 6.46
CA LYS A 34 2.94 -3.05 7.05
C LYS A 34 1.89 -2.88 8.14
N ILE A 35 0.69 -3.40 7.90
CA ILE A 35 -0.46 -3.30 8.81
C ILE A 35 -0.62 -4.63 9.54
N ASN A 36 0.16 -4.77 10.62
CA ASN A 36 0.18 -5.96 11.47
C ASN A 36 -0.76 -5.82 12.68
N GLU A 37 -0.83 -6.88 13.49
CA GLU A 37 -1.59 -6.92 14.75
C GLU A 37 -1.27 -5.74 15.69
N GLU A 38 -0.02 -5.29 15.77
CA GLU A 38 0.41 -4.20 16.63
C GLU A 38 -0.22 -2.86 16.21
N VAL A 39 -0.20 -2.54 14.91
CA VAL A 39 -0.84 -1.34 14.36
C VAL A 39 -2.34 -1.38 14.61
N LEU A 40 -2.98 -2.52 14.36
CA LEU A 40 -4.43 -2.69 14.56
C LEU A 40 -4.83 -2.61 16.04
N ALA A 41 -4.03 -3.18 16.94
CA ALA A 41 -4.24 -3.07 18.38
C ALA A 41 -4.05 -1.63 18.88
N SER A 42 -3.06 -0.91 18.33
CA SER A 42 -2.77 0.47 18.68
C SER A 42 -3.85 1.44 18.21
N ALA A 43 -4.53 1.15 17.11
CA ALA A 43 -5.65 1.96 16.65
C ALA A 43 -6.74 2.06 17.72
N GLY A 44 -7.12 0.92 18.31
CA GLY A 44 -8.20 0.81 19.29
C GLY A 44 -9.52 0.29 18.70
N PRO A 45 -10.54 0.09 19.54
CA PRO A 45 -11.79 -0.59 19.15
C PRO A 45 -12.67 0.21 18.18
N GLN A 46 -12.42 1.51 18.00
CA GLN A 46 -13.18 2.38 17.12
C GLN A 46 -12.78 2.28 15.64
N LEU A 47 -11.65 1.62 15.32
CA LEU A 47 -11.22 1.40 13.93
C LEU A 47 -12.23 0.50 13.21
N LYS A 48 -12.90 1.02 12.18
CA LYS A 48 -13.97 0.33 11.44
C LYS A 48 -13.53 -0.20 10.08
N THR A 49 -12.59 0.49 9.44
CA THR A 49 -12.15 0.17 8.09
C THR A 49 -10.70 0.55 7.83
N VAL A 50 -10.06 -0.23 6.97
CA VAL A 50 -8.76 0.06 6.41
C VAL A 50 -8.86 -0.02 4.88
N ALA A 51 -8.11 0.81 4.17
CA ALA A 51 -8.07 0.80 2.73
C ALA A 51 -6.63 0.99 2.25
N THR A 52 -6.26 0.31 1.17
CA THR A 52 -4.93 0.42 0.57
C THR A 52 -5.01 0.85 -0.89
N MET A 53 -4.08 1.71 -1.29
CA MET A 53 -3.91 2.11 -2.70
C MET A 53 -3.08 1.07 -3.46
N SER A 54 -3.54 -0.19 -3.45
CA SER A 54 -2.93 -1.30 -4.17
C SER A 54 -3.92 -2.43 -4.42
N VAL A 55 -3.58 -3.33 -5.35
CA VAL A 55 -4.30 -4.61 -5.54
C VAL A 55 -3.80 -5.66 -4.56
N GLY A 56 -2.48 -5.74 -4.37
CA GLY A 56 -1.87 -6.61 -3.37
C GLY A 56 -2.19 -6.11 -1.97
N TYR A 57 -2.58 -7.00 -1.08
CA TYR A 57 -2.94 -6.72 0.32
C TYR A 57 -2.24 -7.68 1.30
N ASP A 58 -1.16 -8.32 0.86
CA ASP A 58 -0.29 -9.22 1.65
C ASP A 58 0.41 -8.52 2.84
N HIS A 59 0.47 -7.18 2.81
CA HIS A 59 0.97 -6.35 3.90
C HIS A 59 -0.02 -6.19 5.07
N PHE A 60 -1.23 -6.75 4.98
CA PHE A 60 -2.21 -6.80 6.07
C PHE A 60 -2.23 -8.15 6.78
N ASP A 61 -2.38 -8.11 8.11
CA ASP A 61 -2.80 -9.29 8.87
C ASP A 61 -4.32 -9.50 8.72
N LEU A 62 -4.71 -10.32 7.75
CA LEU A 62 -6.11 -10.61 7.44
C LEU A 62 -6.84 -11.34 8.59
N LYS A 63 -6.12 -12.10 9.43
CA LYS A 63 -6.73 -12.78 10.59
C LYS A 63 -7.07 -11.74 11.66
N ALA A 64 -6.17 -10.81 11.90
CA ALA A 64 -6.35 -9.70 12.83
C ALA A 64 -7.48 -8.75 12.43
N LEU A 65 -7.62 -8.47 11.13
CA LEU A 65 -8.73 -7.67 10.61
C LEU A 65 -10.06 -8.40 10.80
N LYS A 66 -10.11 -9.69 10.44
CA LYS A 66 -11.31 -10.51 10.56
C LYS A 66 -11.77 -10.69 12.01
N SER A 67 -10.85 -10.92 12.95
CA SER A 67 -11.19 -11.07 14.38
C SER A 67 -11.78 -9.80 14.99
N ARG A 68 -11.42 -8.63 14.44
CA ARG A 68 -11.92 -7.31 14.87
C ARG A 68 -13.10 -6.78 14.06
N ASN A 69 -13.57 -7.54 13.06
CA ASN A 69 -14.62 -7.12 12.14
C ASN A 69 -14.30 -5.80 11.39
N ILE A 70 -13.04 -5.62 11.00
CA ILE A 70 -12.56 -4.45 10.25
C ILE A 70 -12.61 -4.75 8.75
N HIS A 71 -13.24 -3.87 7.98
CA HIS A 71 -13.37 -4.02 6.52
C HIS A 71 -12.10 -3.54 5.80
N LEU A 72 -11.66 -4.30 4.80
CA LEU A 72 -10.52 -3.96 3.94
C LEU A 72 -10.98 -3.54 2.55
N GLY A 73 -10.63 -2.32 2.14
CA GLY A 73 -10.74 -1.83 0.76
C GLY A 73 -9.41 -1.95 0.01
N TYR A 74 -9.46 -2.34 -1.26
CA TYR A 74 -8.31 -2.44 -2.16
C TYR A 74 -8.75 -2.09 -3.60
N THR A 75 -7.82 -2.06 -4.56
CA THR A 75 -8.06 -1.46 -5.89
C THR A 75 -8.04 -2.44 -7.07
N PRO A 76 -8.85 -3.52 -7.06
CA PRO A 76 -8.86 -4.50 -8.15
C PRO A 76 -9.33 -3.90 -9.48
N GLY A 77 -8.78 -4.40 -10.58
CA GLY A 77 -9.22 -4.09 -11.95
C GLY A 77 -8.72 -2.75 -12.52
N VAL A 78 -8.65 -1.69 -11.71
CA VAL A 78 -8.35 -0.33 -12.21
C VAL A 78 -6.92 -0.13 -12.70
N LEU A 79 -5.98 -0.99 -12.29
CA LEU A 79 -4.56 -0.91 -12.66
C LEU A 79 -4.07 -2.10 -13.50
N THR A 80 -4.98 -2.98 -13.94
CA THR A 80 -4.63 -4.19 -14.69
C THR A 80 -3.92 -3.87 -16.00
N ASP A 81 -4.47 -2.95 -16.80
CA ASP A 81 -3.92 -2.64 -18.11
C ASP A 81 -2.56 -1.94 -17.98
N ALA A 82 -2.48 -0.89 -17.16
CA ALA A 82 -1.24 -0.15 -16.93
C ALA A 82 -0.11 -1.04 -16.38
N THR A 83 -0.42 -1.97 -15.47
CA THR A 83 0.58 -2.92 -14.95
C THR A 83 1.03 -3.91 -16.03
N SER A 84 0.10 -4.37 -16.88
CA SER A 84 0.40 -5.30 -17.98
C SER A 84 1.26 -4.64 -19.06
N GLU A 85 0.95 -3.41 -19.42
CA GLU A 85 1.75 -2.60 -20.35
C GLU A 85 3.18 -2.42 -19.84
N LEU A 86 3.35 -2.06 -18.57
CA LEU A 86 4.67 -1.92 -17.96
C LEU A 86 5.45 -3.25 -17.97
N ALA A 87 4.78 -4.37 -17.68
CA ALA A 87 5.41 -5.69 -17.69
C ALA A 87 5.92 -6.08 -19.08
N VAL A 88 5.11 -5.87 -20.13
CA VAL A 88 5.50 -6.13 -21.53
C VAL A 88 6.61 -5.17 -21.97
N ALA A 89 6.53 -3.89 -21.61
CA ALA A 89 7.58 -2.92 -21.90
C ALA A 89 8.92 -3.32 -21.26
N LEU A 90 8.90 -3.76 -19.99
CA LEU A 90 10.09 -4.24 -19.29
C LEU A 90 10.67 -5.52 -19.94
N LEU A 91 9.82 -6.46 -20.33
CA LEU A 91 10.22 -7.67 -21.05
C LEU A 91 10.93 -7.34 -22.36
N LEU A 92 10.36 -6.45 -23.17
CA LEU A 92 10.96 -6.03 -24.44
C LEU A 92 12.26 -5.25 -24.24
N ALA A 93 12.26 -4.29 -23.31
CA ALA A 93 13.44 -3.49 -22.98
C ALA A 93 14.62 -4.37 -22.57
N THR A 94 14.35 -5.40 -21.76
CA THR A 94 15.36 -6.33 -21.25
C THR A 94 15.80 -7.31 -22.34
N SER A 95 14.86 -8.02 -22.98
CA SER A 95 15.18 -9.05 -23.98
C SER A 95 15.88 -8.50 -25.22
N ARG A 96 15.60 -7.26 -25.60
CA ARG A 96 16.18 -6.59 -26.78
C ARG A 96 17.30 -5.62 -26.43
N ARG A 97 17.72 -5.55 -25.17
CA ARG A 97 18.84 -4.70 -24.72
C ARG A 97 18.65 -3.23 -25.13
N ILE A 98 17.42 -2.74 -24.99
CA ILE A 98 17.01 -1.42 -25.51
C ILE A 98 17.78 -0.31 -24.78
N ILE A 99 17.96 -0.44 -23.46
CA ILE A 99 18.62 0.58 -22.64
C ILE A 99 20.11 0.70 -23.02
N GLU A 100 20.82 -0.41 -23.21
CA GLU A 100 22.23 -0.37 -23.63
C GLU A 100 22.37 0.15 -25.06
N SER A 101 21.46 -0.26 -25.96
CA SER A 101 21.45 0.24 -27.34
C SER A 101 21.22 1.75 -27.40
N ALA A 102 20.31 2.28 -26.58
CA ALA A 102 20.06 3.72 -26.47
C ALA A 102 21.25 4.49 -25.87
N GLN A 103 21.97 3.89 -24.91
CA GLN A 103 23.19 4.48 -24.35
C GLN A 103 24.32 4.54 -25.38
N ALA A 104 24.48 3.53 -26.24
CA ALA A 104 25.52 3.50 -27.27
C ALA A 104 25.33 4.54 -28.39
N LEU A 105 24.11 5.07 -28.55
CA LEU A 105 23.77 6.11 -29.53
C LEU A 105 23.87 7.54 -28.98
N ARG A 106 24.05 7.69 -27.66
CA ARG A 106 24.23 8.99 -27.00
C ARG A 106 25.69 9.40 -26.99
#